data_AF-A0A6J8CBF1-F1
#
_entry.id   AF-A0A6J8CBF1-F1
#
_cell.length_a   1.000
_cell.length_b   1.000
_cell.length_c   1.000
_cell.angle_alpha   90.00
_cell.angle_beta   90.00
_cell.angle_gamma   90.00
#
_symmetry.space_group_name_H-M   'P 1'
#
loop_
_entity.id
_entity.type
_entity.pdbx_description
1 polymer ?
#
loop_
_entity_poly.entity_id
_entity_poly.type
_entity_poly.pdbx_seq_one_letter_code
_entity_poly.pdbx_strand_id
1 'polypeptide(L)'
;MNRSICFILACIFIACVFGQEPKIIDICSLPNQTGNCKASFTRYYYNGLTTHCEKFTYGGCGGNQNNFETIFECRKTCEYSEKYHRDLPTVKMDLGLEFDDEDFESKKENENDKKKSYNAKVCNEFWYKTETPEPENAGIVYKFRGDNMYHQKHYTEAIDSYKEGLDSLPANNKTLRQDIMECLARCYLHTEKYAEALDIAQQLVSDAKSPDQIMQTNLLLSQIQVKMQDTEGLEESLKHLLTMHPFTYSLWIKLGHCYQTKIEQNNHSSLEYLRMKRLSCIIRARLLLINILRNSSSFFKTKLINILKETEKQQAEFDVPDHIISTASKYLKEDLCQNQDEEDESDESQTGDKDKPVLIGKDDVSFDQRWFSWIQKEGLI
;
A
#
# COMPACT_ATOMS: atom_id res chain seq x y z
N MET A 1 -21.17 -24.70 44.05
CA MET A 1 -20.10 -24.07 43.25
C MET A 1 -19.35 -25.15 42.49
N ASN A 2 -19.49 -25.15 41.15
CA ASN A 2 -19.04 -26.25 40.30
C ASN A 2 -17.52 -26.34 40.27
N ARG A 3 -16.95 -27.50 40.65
CA ARG A 3 -15.51 -27.78 40.62
C ARG A 3 -14.89 -27.53 39.24
N SER A 4 -15.67 -27.66 38.16
CA SER A 4 -15.25 -27.37 36.79
C SER A 4 -14.98 -25.88 36.52
N ILE A 5 -15.66 -24.97 37.23
CA ILE A 5 -15.47 -23.52 37.05
C ILE A 5 -14.16 -23.07 37.71
N CYS A 6 -13.81 -23.64 38.88
CA CYS A 6 -12.52 -23.37 39.51
C CYS A 6 -11.33 -23.87 38.69
N PHE A 7 -11.47 -25.01 37.98
CA PHE A 7 -10.41 -25.51 37.09
C PHE A 7 -10.20 -24.61 35.87
N ILE A 8 -11.29 -24.14 35.25
CA ILE A 8 -11.20 -23.25 34.08
C ILE A 8 -10.59 -21.90 34.47
N LEU A 9 -11.01 -21.33 35.61
CA LEU A 9 -10.44 -20.07 36.11
C LEU A 9 -8.98 -20.22 36.53
N ALA A 10 -8.59 -21.36 37.13
CA ALA A 10 -7.19 -21.64 37.45
C ALA A 10 -6.32 -21.81 36.19
N CYS A 11 -6.82 -22.46 35.14
CA CYS A 11 -6.10 -22.60 33.87
C CYS A 11 -5.91 -21.25 33.16
N ILE A 12 -6.91 -20.36 33.20
CA ILE A 12 -6.81 -19.01 32.64
C ILE A 12 -5.81 -18.15 33.43
N PHE A 13 -5.79 -18.29 34.76
CA PHE A 13 -4.83 -17.58 35.61
C PHE A 13 -3.39 -18.08 35.40
N ILE A 14 -3.18 -19.39 35.23
CA ILE A 14 -1.86 -19.97 34.96
C ILE A 14 -1.36 -19.58 33.55
N ALA A 15 -2.24 -19.54 32.54
CA ALA A 15 -1.88 -19.11 31.19
C ALA A 15 -1.50 -17.61 31.10
N CYS A 16 -2.06 -16.76 31.97
CA CYS A 16 -1.75 -15.33 32.00
C CYS A 16 -0.45 -15.00 32.77
N VAL A 17 -0.06 -15.81 33.76
CA VAL A 17 1.13 -15.54 34.60
C VAL A 17 2.42 -16.07 33.99
N PHE A 18 2.35 -17.13 33.17
CA PHE A 18 3.50 -17.67 32.45
C PHE A 18 3.35 -17.38 30.96
N GLY A 19 3.75 -16.17 30.55
CA GLY A 19 3.82 -15.76 29.14
C GLY A 19 4.74 -16.66 28.31
N GLN A 20 4.25 -17.83 27.91
CA GLN A 20 4.81 -18.60 26.82
C GLN A 20 3.99 -18.28 25.58
N GLU A 21 4.47 -17.29 24.83
CA GLU A 21 4.10 -17.10 23.44
C GLU A 21 4.26 -18.43 22.70
N PRO A 22 3.34 -18.78 21.76
CA PRO A 22 3.58 -19.91 20.89
C PRO A 22 4.87 -19.61 20.11
N LYS A 23 5.94 -20.38 20.40
CA LYS A 23 7.16 -20.35 19.58
C LYS A 23 6.73 -20.64 18.15
N ILE A 24 6.76 -19.62 17.31
CA ILE A 24 6.55 -19.78 15.86
C ILE A 24 7.76 -20.59 15.39
N ILE A 25 7.57 -21.89 15.20
CA ILE A 25 8.58 -22.78 14.67
C ILE A 25 8.73 -22.40 13.20
N ASP A 26 9.88 -21.83 12.83
CA ASP A 26 10.19 -21.56 11.45
C ASP A 26 10.30 -22.88 10.69
N ILE A 27 9.36 -23.10 9.77
CA ILE A 27 9.25 -24.30 8.94
C ILE A 27 10.54 -24.54 8.17
N CYS A 28 11.22 -23.46 7.74
CA CYS A 28 12.44 -23.53 6.95
C CYS A 28 13.66 -23.94 7.80
N SER A 29 13.58 -23.81 9.12
CA SER A 29 14.65 -24.25 10.05
C SER A 29 14.57 -25.73 10.44
N LEU A 30 13.49 -26.43 10.06
CA LEU A 30 13.28 -27.83 10.43
C LEU A 30 14.12 -28.78 9.55
N PRO A 31 14.57 -29.93 10.06
CA PRO A 31 15.27 -30.94 9.22
C PRO A 31 14.29 -31.63 8.26
N ASN A 32 14.78 -32.25 7.19
CA ASN A 32 13.92 -33.14 6.41
C ASN A 32 13.47 -34.35 7.24
N GLN A 33 12.28 -34.87 6.96
CA GLN A 33 11.78 -36.08 7.62
C GLN A 33 11.01 -36.96 6.64
N THR A 34 11.57 -38.13 6.33
CA THR A 34 10.92 -39.14 5.48
C THR A 34 9.64 -39.69 6.11
N GLY A 35 9.54 -39.72 7.44
CA GLY A 35 8.39 -40.32 8.14
C GLY A 35 8.43 -41.85 8.18
N ASN A 36 7.40 -42.47 8.75
CA ASN A 36 7.42 -43.90 9.12
C ASN A 36 6.77 -44.83 8.08
N CYS A 37 6.10 -44.27 7.08
CA CYS A 37 5.49 -45.05 6.00
C CYS A 37 6.52 -45.43 4.92
N LYS A 38 6.20 -46.44 4.11
CA LYS A 38 7.11 -47.07 3.13
C LYS A 38 6.81 -46.71 1.67
N ALA A 39 5.98 -45.69 1.42
CA ALA A 39 5.79 -45.18 0.06
C ALA A 39 7.02 -44.36 -0.37
N SER A 40 7.14 -44.07 -1.66
CA SER A 40 8.25 -43.28 -2.20
C SER A 40 7.69 -42.08 -2.97
N PHE A 41 7.58 -40.94 -2.29
CA PHE A 41 7.19 -39.68 -2.90
C PHE A 41 8.41 -38.77 -2.98
N THR A 42 8.68 -38.20 -4.16
CA THR A 42 9.68 -37.14 -4.29
C THR A 42 9.10 -35.85 -3.72
N ARG A 43 9.73 -35.30 -2.70
CA ARG A 43 9.37 -34.02 -2.05
C ARG A 43 10.60 -33.12 -1.98
N TYR A 44 10.39 -31.87 -1.59
CA TYR A 44 11.44 -30.87 -1.47
C TYR A 44 11.48 -30.34 -0.04
N TYR A 45 12.67 -30.07 0.49
CA TYR A 45 12.86 -29.44 1.79
C TYR A 45 13.91 -28.34 1.66
N TYR A 46 13.84 -27.33 2.51
CA TYR A 46 14.85 -26.29 2.57
C TYR A 46 16.01 -26.74 3.44
N ASN A 47 17.21 -26.73 2.88
CA ASN A 47 18.42 -27.04 3.61
C ASN A 47 19.09 -25.72 4.06
N GLY A 48 18.97 -25.38 5.34
CA GLY A 48 19.55 -24.16 5.89
C GLY A 48 21.08 -24.07 5.79
N LEU A 49 21.79 -25.19 5.62
CA LEU A 49 23.25 -25.19 5.45
C LEU A 49 23.68 -24.81 4.04
N THR A 50 22.95 -25.30 3.03
CA THR A 50 23.21 -24.97 1.61
C THR A 50 22.40 -23.76 1.16
N THR A 51 21.47 -23.28 1.98
CA THR A 51 20.49 -22.23 1.71
C THR A 51 19.66 -22.47 0.46
N HIS A 52 19.43 -23.74 0.10
CA HIS A 52 18.74 -24.13 -1.12
C HIS A 52 17.70 -25.21 -0.83
N CYS A 53 16.65 -25.22 -1.64
CA CYS A 53 15.66 -26.28 -1.64
C CYS A 53 16.16 -27.54 -2.37
N GLU A 54 16.20 -28.65 -1.64
CA GLU A 54 16.76 -29.93 -2.06
C GLU A 54 15.69 -31.02 -2.10
N LYS A 55 15.87 -32.02 -2.98
CA LYS A 55 14.96 -33.17 -3.08
C LYS A 55 15.20 -34.15 -1.96
N PHE A 56 14.14 -34.72 -1.40
CA PHE A 56 14.20 -35.87 -0.50
C PHE A 56 13.04 -36.83 -0.74
N THR A 57 13.17 -38.06 -0.24
CA THR A 57 12.11 -39.07 -0.33
C THR A 57 11.23 -39.02 0.91
N TYR A 58 9.93 -38.85 0.69
CA TYR A 58 8.91 -38.88 1.73
C TYR A 58 8.12 -40.20 1.69
N GLY A 59 7.97 -40.80 2.86
CA GLY A 59 7.38 -42.12 3.11
C GLY A 59 5.86 -42.18 2.92
N GLY A 60 5.19 -41.03 2.76
CA GLY A 60 3.74 -40.92 2.59
C GLY A 60 2.94 -40.69 3.87
N CYS A 61 3.56 -40.78 5.05
CA CYS A 61 2.95 -40.38 6.31
C CYS A 61 3.99 -39.93 7.35
N GLY A 62 3.56 -39.09 8.28
CA GLY A 62 4.43 -38.50 9.30
C GLY A 62 5.27 -37.35 8.76
N GLY A 63 6.47 -37.16 9.32
CA GLY A 63 7.36 -36.07 8.95
C GLY A 63 6.97 -34.72 9.58
N ASN A 64 7.61 -33.66 9.10
CA ASN A 64 7.37 -32.29 9.56
C ASN A 64 7.03 -31.37 8.39
N GLN A 65 6.85 -30.08 8.69
CA GLN A 65 6.37 -29.09 7.73
C GLN A 65 7.43 -28.66 6.69
N ASN A 66 8.72 -29.01 6.86
CA ASN A 66 9.74 -28.78 5.84
C ASN A 66 9.66 -29.87 4.75
N ASN A 67 8.50 -29.93 4.11
CA ASN A 67 8.11 -30.95 3.14
C ASN A 67 7.15 -30.33 2.13
N PHE A 68 7.69 -29.96 0.98
CA PHE A 68 6.98 -29.29 -0.11
C PHE A 68 6.81 -30.24 -1.29
N GLU A 69 5.68 -30.12 -1.99
CA GLU A 69 5.38 -30.99 -3.13
C GLU A 69 6.19 -30.60 -4.37
N THR A 70 6.45 -29.30 -4.52
CA THR A 70 7.23 -28.77 -5.64
C THR A 70 8.44 -27.98 -5.17
N ILE A 71 9.48 -27.93 -6.01
CA ILE A 71 10.64 -27.06 -5.78
C ILE A 71 10.22 -25.60 -5.65
N PHE A 72 9.23 -25.16 -6.45
CA PHE A 72 8.74 -23.79 -6.46
C PHE A 72 8.13 -23.39 -5.11
N GLU A 73 7.30 -24.25 -4.51
CA GLU A 73 6.72 -24.01 -3.18
C GLU A 73 7.79 -23.89 -2.10
N CYS A 74 8.79 -24.76 -2.14
CA CYS A 74 9.91 -24.70 -1.20
C CYS A 74 10.67 -23.37 -1.34
N ARG A 75 11.06 -23.00 -2.57
CA ARG A 75 11.82 -21.75 -2.83
C ARG A 75 11.01 -20.52 -2.41
N LYS A 76 9.73 -20.47 -2.78
CA LYS A 76 8.81 -19.40 -2.41
C LYS A 76 8.68 -19.24 -0.89
N THR A 77 8.65 -20.35 -0.16
CA THR A 77 8.45 -20.33 1.29
C THR A 77 9.74 -19.99 2.04
N CYS A 78 10.88 -20.51 1.59
CA CYS A 78 12.13 -20.50 2.38
C CYS A 78 13.31 -19.76 1.76
N GLU A 79 13.43 -19.68 0.43
CA GLU A 79 14.51 -18.93 -0.23
C GLU A 79 14.15 -17.45 -0.40
N TYR A 80 12.89 -17.13 -0.70
CA TYR A 80 12.43 -15.75 -0.85
C TYR A 80 12.36 -15.00 0.49
N SER A 81 12.02 -15.66 1.60
CA SER A 81 11.97 -15.03 2.94
C SER A 81 13.36 -14.62 3.45
N GLU A 82 14.39 -15.42 3.22
CA GLU A 82 15.79 -15.13 3.60
C GLU A 82 16.40 -13.92 2.86
N LYS A 83 16.01 -13.70 1.59
CA LYS A 83 16.54 -12.58 0.80
C LYS A 83 16.10 -11.21 1.32
N TYR A 84 14.94 -11.12 1.97
CA TYR A 84 14.43 -9.88 2.57
C TYR A 84 14.80 -9.68 4.04
N HIS A 85 15.42 -10.69 4.69
CA HIS A 85 15.87 -10.57 6.09
C HIS A 85 17.35 -10.16 6.23
N ARG A 86 18.16 -10.23 5.16
CA ARG A 86 19.59 -9.87 5.21
C ARG A 86 19.92 -8.41 4.84
N ASP A 87 18.95 -7.64 4.37
CA ASP A 87 19.10 -6.21 4.08
C ASP A 87 18.24 -5.36 5.03
N LEU A 88 18.55 -5.39 6.34
CA LEU A 88 18.05 -4.38 7.28
C LEU A 88 19.08 -3.26 7.48
N PRO A 89 18.95 -2.14 6.76
CA PRO A 89 19.23 -0.82 7.29
C PRO A 89 17.90 -0.14 7.68
N THR A 90 17.84 0.37 8.91
CA THR A 90 16.92 1.41 9.43
C THR A 90 15.64 1.71 8.62
N VAL A 91 14.49 1.28 9.16
CA VAL A 91 13.11 1.69 8.86
C VAL A 91 12.98 2.83 7.84
N LYS A 92 12.93 2.48 6.56
CA LYS A 92 12.09 3.19 5.57
C LYS A 92 10.91 2.27 5.29
N MET A 93 9.78 2.58 5.93
CA MET A 93 8.51 1.94 5.63
C MET A 93 8.12 2.36 4.21
N ASP A 94 8.47 1.55 3.21
CA ASP A 94 7.93 1.70 1.88
C ASP A 94 6.44 1.35 1.92
N LEU A 95 5.62 2.39 1.84
CA LEU A 95 4.18 2.41 2.10
C LEU A 95 3.34 2.05 0.86
N GLY A 96 3.94 1.46 -0.17
CA GLY A 96 3.21 0.80 -1.27
C GLY A 96 2.28 1.74 -2.05
N LEU A 97 2.72 2.98 -2.28
CA LEU A 97 2.18 3.84 -3.35
C LEU A 97 3.29 4.22 -4.36
N GLU A 98 4.48 3.65 -4.23
CA GLU A 98 5.40 3.58 -5.36
C GLU A 98 4.74 2.59 -6.34
N PHE A 99 4.58 3.00 -7.60
CA PHE A 99 4.29 2.03 -8.65
C PHE A 99 5.46 1.04 -8.60
N ASP A 100 5.21 -0.19 -8.14
CA ASP A 100 6.15 -1.29 -8.29
C ASP A 100 6.30 -1.52 -9.80
N ASP A 101 7.23 -0.79 -10.43
CA ASP A 101 7.67 -1.02 -11.81
C ASP A 101 8.28 -2.44 -11.94
N GLU A 102 8.52 -3.13 -10.82
CA GLU A 102 8.94 -4.53 -10.74
C GLU A 102 7.95 -5.50 -11.42
N ASP A 103 6.66 -5.16 -11.50
CA ASP A 103 5.68 -5.98 -12.24
C ASP A 103 5.78 -5.80 -13.78
N PHE A 104 6.47 -4.76 -14.26
CA PHE A 104 6.77 -4.52 -15.67
C PHE A 104 8.18 -4.91 -16.09
N GLU A 105 9.03 -5.40 -15.17
CA GLU A 105 10.30 -5.99 -15.57
C GLU A 105 10.04 -7.17 -16.50
N SER A 106 10.55 -7.06 -17.72
CA SER A 106 10.44 -8.11 -18.73
C SER A 106 10.94 -9.42 -18.13
N LYS A 107 10.06 -10.41 -18.00
CA LYS A 107 10.48 -11.80 -17.79
C LYS A 107 11.59 -12.08 -18.80
N LYS A 108 12.78 -12.48 -18.34
CA LYS A 108 13.77 -13.10 -19.22
C LYS A 108 13.04 -14.22 -19.96
N GLU A 109 12.86 -14.06 -21.26
CA GLU A 109 12.16 -15.03 -22.09
C GLU A 109 12.89 -16.37 -21.93
N ASN A 110 12.21 -17.37 -21.38
CA ASN A 110 12.66 -18.74 -21.52
C ASN A 110 12.49 -19.09 -22.99
N GLU A 111 13.57 -19.54 -23.65
CA GLU A 111 13.64 -19.91 -25.08
C GLU A 111 12.65 -21.03 -25.52
N ASN A 112 11.71 -21.46 -24.68
CA ASN A 112 10.76 -22.53 -24.95
C ASN A 112 9.27 -22.15 -24.89
N ASP A 113 8.91 -20.86 -24.79
CA ASP A 113 7.50 -20.47 -24.86
C ASP A 113 6.97 -20.44 -26.30
N LYS A 114 6.17 -21.46 -26.60
CA LYS A 114 5.51 -21.70 -27.89
C LYS A 114 4.72 -20.46 -28.36
N LYS A 115 4.98 -20.08 -29.62
CA LYS A 115 4.24 -19.14 -30.49
C LYS A 115 2.81 -18.83 -30.01
N LYS A 116 2.62 -17.64 -29.43
CA LYS A 116 1.29 -17.08 -29.20
C LYS A 116 0.65 -16.70 -30.55
N SER A 117 -0.64 -17.00 -30.70
CA SER A 117 -1.45 -16.78 -31.93
C SER A 117 -1.60 -15.30 -32.32
N TYR A 118 -1.31 -14.38 -31.40
CA TYR A 118 -1.33 -12.94 -31.62
C TYR A 118 0.10 -12.41 -31.55
N ASN A 119 0.64 -11.99 -32.70
CA ASN A 119 1.82 -11.13 -32.73
C ASN A 119 1.34 -9.71 -32.39
N ALA A 120 1.37 -9.35 -31.11
CA ALA A 120 1.32 -7.93 -30.75
C ALA A 120 2.40 -7.22 -31.59
N LYS A 121 2.07 -6.11 -32.25
CA LYS A 121 3.10 -5.30 -32.90
C LYS A 121 4.10 -4.91 -31.82
N VAL A 122 5.26 -5.56 -31.84
CA VAL A 122 6.40 -5.15 -31.01
C VAL A 122 6.78 -3.79 -31.56
N CYS A 123 6.50 -2.75 -30.79
CA CYS A 123 6.93 -1.40 -31.12
C CYS A 123 8.46 -1.44 -31.06
N ASN A 124 9.12 -1.38 -32.21
CA ASN A 124 10.56 -1.47 -32.25
C ASN A 124 11.12 -0.25 -31.49
N GLU A 125 11.97 -0.47 -30.49
CA GLU A 125 12.55 0.58 -29.62
C GLU A 125 13.30 1.69 -30.40
N PHE A 126 13.49 1.49 -31.70
CA PHE A 126 14.31 2.34 -32.57
C PHE A 126 13.58 3.48 -33.29
N TRP A 127 12.27 3.42 -33.54
CA TRP A 127 11.65 4.41 -34.45
C TRP A 127 11.71 5.84 -33.90
N TYR A 128 11.60 6.01 -32.58
CA TYR A 128 11.72 7.33 -31.94
C TYR A 128 13.17 7.78 -31.72
N LYS A 129 14.18 6.90 -31.77
CA LYS A 129 15.59 7.27 -31.52
C LYS A 129 16.26 7.96 -32.71
N THR A 130 15.84 7.64 -33.93
CA THR A 130 16.57 8.01 -35.16
C THR A 130 15.86 8.99 -36.09
N GLU A 131 14.56 9.22 -35.92
CA GLU A 131 13.82 10.13 -36.80
C GLU A 131 13.89 11.59 -36.30
N THR A 132 14.20 12.52 -37.21
CA THR A 132 13.95 13.95 -36.97
C THR A 132 12.44 14.15 -36.94
N PRO A 133 11.86 14.61 -35.82
CA PRO A 133 10.42 14.73 -35.72
C PRO A 133 9.87 15.72 -36.75
N GLU A 134 8.80 15.34 -37.43
CA GLU A 134 8.00 16.29 -38.21
C GLU A 134 7.36 17.32 -37.26
N PRO A 135 7.23 18.61 -37.64
CA PRO A 135 6.75 19.66 -36.74
C PRO A 135 5.40 19.37 -36.09
N GLU A 136 4.50 18.68 -36.79
CA GLU A 136 3.16 18.33 -36.30
C GLU A 136 3.16 17.24 -35.22
N ASN A 137 4.16 16.35 -35.23
CA ASN A 137 4.25 15.21 -34.31
C ASN A 137 5.41 15.33 -33.32
N ALA A 138 6.16 16.43 -33.36
CA ALA A 138 7.36 16.64 -32.57
C ALA A 138 7.14 16.46 -31.07
N GLY A 139 6.09 17.07 -30.52
CA GLY A 139 5.75 16.93 -29.10
C GLY A 139 5.52 15.48 -28.64
N ILE A 140 4.90 14.66 -29.49
CA ILE A 140 4.62 13.24 -29.20
C ILE A 140 5.94 12.45 -29.22
N VAL A 141 6.78 12.67 -30.24
CA VAL A 141 8.08 11.99 -30.37
C VAL A 141 8.98 12.30 -29.18
N TYR A 142 9.04 13.56 -28.77
CA TYR A 142 9.83 13.99 -27.61
C TYR A 142 9.30 13.43 -26.28
N LYS A 143 7.97 13.33 -26.10
CA LYS A 143 7.40 12.62 -24.95
C LYS A 143 7.90 11.17 -24.90
N PHE A 144 7.76 10.41 -25.99
CA PHE A 144 8.18 9.02 -26.01
C PHE A 144 9.70 8.83 -25.79
N ARG A 145 10.53 9.75 -26.31
CA ARG A 145 11.97 9.78 -25.99
C ARG A 145 12.21 9.96 -24.50
N GLY A 146 11.52 10.93 -23.89
CA GLY A 146 11.57 11.17 -22.45
C GLY A 146 11.12 9.96 -21.64
N ASP A 147 10.00 9.33 -22.01
CA ASP A 147 9.46 8.14 -21.34
C ASP A 147 10.48 6.98 -21.39
N ASN A 148 11.10 6.74 -22.54
CA ASN A 148 12.14 5.71 -22.66
C ASN A 148 13.38 6.03 -21.81
N MET A 149 13.87 7.28 -21.83
CA MET A 149 15.00 7.71 -21.01
C MET A 149 14.69 7.59 -19.52
N TYR A 150 13.45 7.92 -19.12
CA TYR A 150 12.97 7.75 -17.75
C TYR A 150 13.02 6.28 -17.32
N HIS A 151 12.52 5.35 -18.15
CA HIS A 151 12.60 3.91 -17.88
C HIS A 151 14.05 3.40 -17.80
N GLN A 152 14.96 3.99 -18.56
CA GLN A 152 16.40 3.71 -18.48
C GLN A 152 17.09 4.40 -17.28
N LYS A 153 16.34 5.13 -16.45
CA LYS A 153 16.83 5.91 -15.29
C LYS A 153 17.77 7.07 -15.69
N HIS A 154 17.74 7.49 -16.94
CA HIS A 154 18.48 8.65 -17.47
C HIS A 154 17.63 9.92 -17.31
N TYR A 155 17.39 10.33 -16.07
CA TYR A 155 16.41 11.38 -15.75
C TYR A 155 16.77 12.78 -16.29
N THR A 156 18.06 13.10 -16.40
CA THR A 156 18.52 14.39 -16.95
C THR A 156 18.22 14.52 -18.43
N GLU A 157 18.52 13.47 -19.21
CA GLU A 157 18.21 13.42 -20.64
C GLU A 157 16.69 13.40 -20.89
N ALA A 158 15.94 12.71 -20.00
CA ALA A 158 14.49 12.70 -20.05
C ALA A 158 13.91 14.11 -19.86
N ILE A 159 14.43 14.89 -18.90
CA ILE A 159 14.03 16.28 -18.67
C ILE A 159 14.20 17.12 -19.93
N ASP A 160 15.35 17.04 -20.58
CA ASP A 160 15.63 17.80 -21.80
C ASP A 160 14.64 17.41 -22.91
N SER A 161 14.38 16.11 -23.08
CA SER A 161 13.39 15.62 -24.06
C SER A 161 11.98 16.14 -23.75
N TYR A 162 11.54 16.11 -22.49
CA TYR A 162 10.21 16.62 -22.13
C TYR A 162 10.07 18.13 -22.34
N LYS A 163 11.11 18.92 -22.09
CA LYS A 163 11.12 20.37 -22.35
C LYS A 163 10.97 20.66 -23.84
N GLU A 164 11.78 20.02 -24.68
CA GLU A 164 11.65 20.11 -26.14
C GLU A 164 10.25 19.69 -26.61
N GLY A 165 9.65 18.69 -25.94
CA GLY A 165 8.26 18.29 -26.16
C GLY A 165 7.27 19.40 -25.84
N LEU A 166 7.39 20.09 -24.71
CA LEU A 166 6.51 21.20 -24.32
C LEU A 166 6.62 22.41 -25.25
N ASP A 167 7.83 22.72 -25.71
CA ASP A 167 8.12 23.83 -26.62
C ASP A 167 7.60 23.55 -28.04
N SER A 168 7.64 22.28 -28.45
CA SER A 168 7.15 21.83 -29.77
C SER A 168 5.63 21.65 -29.82
N LEU A 169 4.92 21.64 -28.69
CA LEU A 169 3.49 21.37 -28.66
C LEU A 169 2.63 22.62 -28.92
N PRO A 170 1.62 22.53 -29.81
CA PRO A 170 0.65 23.60 -29.96
C PRO A 170 -0.16 23.79 -28.66
N ALA A 171 -0.52 25.04 -28.36
CA ALA A 171 -1.17 25.41 -27.08
C ALA A 171 -2.56 24.77 -26.88
N ASN A 172 -3.17 24.24 -27.93
CA ASN A 172 -4.48 23.57 -27.88
C ASN A 172 -4.41 22.14 -27.31
N ASN A 173 -3.24 21.49 -27.32
CA ASN A 173 -3.09 20.11 -26.87
C ASN A 173 -2.87 20.03 -25.34
N LYS A 174 -3.93 20.31 -24.59
CA LYS A 174 -3.88 20.39 -23.12
C LYS A 174 -3.57 19.04 -22.47
N THR A 175 -4.14 17.95 -22.97
CA THR A 175 -3.95 16.61 -22.41
C THR A 175 -2.49 16.19 -22.48
N LEU A 176 -1.87 16.27 -23.67
CA LEU A 176 -0.47 15.85 -23.83
C LEU A 176 0.50 16.77 -23.07
N ARG A 177 0.16 18.06 -22.95
CA ARG A 177 0.92 19.00 -22.14
C ARG A 177 0.88 18.63 -20.65
N GLN A 178 -0.30 18.29 -20.12
CA GLN A 178 -0.46 17.82 -18.73
C GLN A 178 0.34 16.54 -18.48
N ASP A 179 0.27 15.57 -19.39
CA ASP A 179 1.06 14.32 -19.31
C ASP A 179 2.57 14.61 -19.24
N ILE A 180 3.09 15.44 -20.15
CA ILE A 180 4.52 15.76 -20.20
C ILE A 180 4.95 16.52 -18.94
N MET A 181 4.12 17.45 -18.46
CA MET A 181 4.39 18.16 -17.20
C MET A 181 4.46 17.20 -16.02
N GLU A 182 3.55 16.23 -15.92
CA GLU A 182 3.61 15.21 -14.88
C GLU A 182 4.89 14.38 -14.96
N CYS A 183 5.25 13.89 -16.15
CA CYS A 183 6.51 13.15 -16.35
C CYS A 183 7.74 14.00 -15.99
N LEU A 184 7.72 15.29 -16.34
CA LEU A 184 8.79 16.23 -16.03
C LEU A 184 8.93 16.44 -14.50
N ALA A 185 7.82 16.61 -13.78
CA ALA A 185 7.83 16.72 -12.33
C ALA A 185 8.37 15.45 -11.65
N ARG A 186 8.02 14.26 -12.16
CA ARG A 186 8.60 12.99 -11.69
C ARG A 186 10.10 12.91 -11.92
N CYS A 187 10.61 13.40 -13.06
CA CYS A 187 12.06 13.46 -13.29
C CYS A 187 12.76 14.43 -12.33
N TYR A 188 12.13 15.58 -12.04
CA TYR A 188 12.66 16.53 -11.07
C TYR A 188 12.70 15.95 -9.66
N LEU A 189 11.73 15.11 -9.29
CA LEU A 189 11.77 14.36 -8.04
C LEU A 189 13.00 13.45 -7.92
N HIS A 190 13.35 12.72 -9.00
CA HIS A 190 14.53 11.83 -9.02
C HIS A 190 15.86 12.58 -9.10
N THR A 191 15.86 13.80 -9.65
CA THR A 191 17.06 14.65 -9.75
C THR A 191 17.20 15.65 -8.61
N GLU A 192 16.37 15.51 -7.56
CA GLU A 192 16.36 16.34 -6.34
C GLU A 192 16.05 17.83 -6.58
N LYS A 193 15.42 18.15 -7.72
CA LYS A 193 14.96 19.50 -8.08
C LYS A 193 13.55 19.74 -7.57
N TYR A 194 13.37 19.71 -6.25
CA TYR A 194 12.05 19.67 -5.65
C TYR A 194 11.23 20.95 -5.84
N ALA A 195 11.88 22.12 -5.93
CA ALA A 195 11.17 23.39 -6.15
C ALA A 195 10.51 23.45 -7.53
N GLU A 196 11.23 23.01 -8.57
CA GLU A 196 10.70 22.93 -9.93
C GLU A 196 9.62 21.84 -10.05
N ALA A 197 9.78 20.71 -9.35
CA ALA A 197 8.74 19.68 -9.28
C ALA A 197 7.46 20.22 -8.62
N LEU A 198 7.60 20.99 -7.54
CA LEU A 198 6.49 21.54 -6.77
C LEU A 198 5.68 22.55 -7.60
N ASP A 199 6.34 23.48 -8.29
CA ASP A 199 5.69 24.48 -9.16
C ASP A 199 4.80 23.81 -10.23
N ILE A 200 5.36 22.80 -10.91
CA ILE A 200 4.62 22.03 -11.90
C ILE A 200 3.44 21.29 -11.27
N ALA A 201 3.65 20.61 -10.13
CA ALA A 201 2.59 19.86 -9.46
C ALA A 201 1.45 20.76 -8.98
N GLN A 202 1.75 21.95 -8.43
CA GLN A 202 0.74 22.93 -8.02
C GLN A 202 -0.05 23.45 -9.22
N GLN A 203 0.62 23.73 -10.34
CA GLN A 203 -0.06 24.10 -11.57
C GLN A 203 -1.03 22.99 -12.03
N LEU A 204 -0.57 21.73 -12.06
CA LEU A 204 -1.39 20.59 -12.44
C LEU A 204 -2.61 20.39 -11.53
N VAL A 205 -2.46 20.59 -10.21
CA VAL A 205 -3.58 20.57 -9.26
C VAL A 205 -4.59 21.67 -9.56
N SER A 206 -4.13 22.89 -9.87
CA SER A 206 -5.01 24.02 -10.20
C SER A 206 -5.79 23.81 -11.51
N ASP A 207 -5.20 23.08 -12.46
CA ASP A 207 -5.80 22.77 -13.75
C ASP A 207 -6.66 21.50 -13.74
N ALA A 208 -6.63 20.72 -12.64
CA ALA A 208 -7.34 19.45 -12.52
C ALA A 208 -8.86 19.65 -12.49
N LYS A 209 -9.59 18.93 -13.34
CA LYS A 209 -11.05 19.04 -13.47
C LYS A 209 -11.79 17.73 -13.23
N SER A 210 -11.14 16.60 -13.51
CA SER A 210 -11.71 15.29 -13.25
C SER A 210 -11.25 14.75 -11.88
N PRO A 211 -12.05 13.89 -11.23
CA PRO A 211 -11.62 13.18 -10.02
C PRO A 211 -10.29 12.44 -10.18
N ASP A 212 -10.07 11.81 -11.34
CA ASP A 212 -8.83 11.08 -11.64
C ASP A 212 -7.61 12.00 -11.69
N GLN A 213 -7.76 13.18 -12.33
CA GLN A 213 -6.69 14.19 -12.37
C GLN A 213 -6.40 14.73 -10.97
N ILE A 214 -7.43 15.03 -10.18
CA ILE A 214 -7.27 15.50 -8.81
C ILE A 214 -6.52 14.45 -7.98
N MET A 215 -6.88 13.17 -8.12
CA MET A 215 -6.19 12.07 -7.44
C MET A 215 -4.71 11.98 -7.86
N GLN A 216 -4.43 11.91 -9.16
CA GLN A 216 -3.08 11.72 -9.69
C GLN A 216 -2.16 12.89 -9.33
N THR A 217 -2.65 14.13 -9.46
CA THR A 217 -1.88 15.34 -9.16
C THR A 217 -1.63 15.51 -7.66
N ASN A 218 -2.62 15.22 -6.80
CA ASN A 218 -2.39 15.22 -5.35
C ASN A 218 -1.47 14.10 -4.88
N LEU A 219 -1.47 12.95 -5.56
CA LEU A 219 -0.52 11.87 -5.27
C LEU A 219 0.92 12.32 -5.57
N LEU A 220 1.15 12.90 -6.75
CA LEU A 220 2.44 13.48 -7.12
C LEU A 220 2.87 14.58 -6.14
N LEU A 221 1.97 15.51 -5.82
CA LEU A 221 2.22 16.60 -4.88
C LEU A 221 2.63 16.06 -3.50
N SER A 222 1.93 15.03 -3.00
CA SER A 222 2.28 14.38 -1.73
C SER A 222 3.67 13.75 -1.74
N GLN A 223 4.10 13.16 -2.87
CA GLN A 223 5.44 12.58 -3.00
C GLN A 223 6.53 13.66 -2.95
N ILE A 224 6.29 14.80 -3.60
CA ILE A 224 7.21 15.95 -3.59
C ILE A 224 7.31 16.54 -2.19
N GLN A 225 6.16 16.80 -1.53
CA GLN A 225 6.11 17.40 -0.20
C GLN A 225 6.81 16.52 0.86
N VAL A 226 6.69 15.19 0.75
CA VAL A 226 7.45 14.25 1.60
C VAL A 226 8.95 14.46 1.44
N LYS A 227 9.47 14.61 0.22
CA LYS A 227 10.90 14.87 -0.02
C LYS A 227 11.34 16.24 0.49
N MET A 228 10.48 17.23 0.39
CA MET A 228 10.73 18.60 0.86
C MET A 228 10.57 18.77 2.38
N GLN A 229 10.06 17.75 3.09
CA GLN A 229 9.67 17.85 4.50
C GLN A 229 8.61 18.94 4.77
N ASP A 230 7.80 19.29 3.76
CA ASP A 230 6.67 20.22 3.89
C ASP A 230 5.47 19.49 4.48
N THR A 231 5.35 19.53 5.81
CA THR A 231 4.30 18.81 6.55
C THR A 231 2.93 19.45 6.45
N GLU A 232 2.85 20.78 6.24
CA GLU A 232 1.58 21.48 6.07
C GLU A 232 0.96 21.17 4.70
N GLY A 233 1.76 21.30 3.64
CA GLY A 233 1.31 20.92 2.30
C GLY A 233 0.94 19.44 2.21
N LEU A 234 1.75 18.56 2.82
CA LEU A 234 1.48 17.12 2.83
C LEU A 234 0.16 16.78 3.52
N GLU A 235 -0.14 17.42 4.65
CA GLU A 235 -1.42 17.24 5.35
C GLU A 235 -2.59 17.60 4.43
N GLU A 236 -2.52 18.74 3.74
CA GLU A 236 -3.56 19.19 2.83
C GLU A 236 -3.77 18.21 1.66
N SER A 237 -2.71 17.80 0.98
CA SER A 237 -2.81 16.85 -0.14
C SER A 237 -3.35 15.49 0.29
N LEU A 238 -2.93 14.97 1.45
CA LEU A 238 -3.45 13.70 1.97
C LEU A 238 -4.94 13.78 2.35
N LYS A 239 -5.40 14.92 2.89
CA LYS A 239 -6.83 15.13 3.18
C LYS A 239 -7.68 15.17 1.90
N HIS A 240 -7.21 15.80 0.84
CA HIS A 240 -7.88 15.77 -0.46
C HIS A 240 -7.99 14.34 -1.00
N LEU A 241 -6.90 13.57 -0.96
CA LEU A 241 -6.89 12.17 -1.37
C LEU A 241 -7.85 11.30 -0.54
N LEU A 242 -7.86 11.47 0.78
CA LEU A 242 -8.74 10.72 1.68
C LEU A 242 -10.22 11.14 1.59
N THR A 243 -10.50 12.35 1.12
CA THR A 243 -11.88 12.78 0.84
C THR A 243 -12.46 11.99 -0.35
N MET A 244 -11.63 11.71 -1.36
CA MET A 244 -12.02 10.92 -2.53
C MET A 244 -11.92 9.41 -2.31
N HIS A 245 -10.93 8.96 -1.54
CA HIS A 245 -10.63 7.55 -1.29
C HIS A 245 -10.55 7.22 0.21
N PRO A 246 -11.67 7.37 0.96
CA PRO A 246 -11.69 7.19 2.42
C PRO A 246 -11.44 5.76 2.90
N PHE A 247 -11.49 4.77 2.00
CA PHE A 247 -11.29 3.35 2.29
C PHE A 247 -9.85 2.85 2.05
N THR A 248 -8.95 3.73 1.62
CA THR A 248 -7.55 3.38 1.34
C THR A 248 -6.71 3.46 2.62
N TYR A 249 -6.45 2.32 3.26
CA TYR A 249 -5.72 2.26 4.54
C TYR A 249 -4.33 2.91 4.50
N SER A 250 -3.61 2.81 3.37
CA SER A 250 -2.25 3.35 3.22
C SER A 250 -2.21 4.88 3.31
N LEU A 251 -3.24 5.57 2.80
CA LEU A 251 -3.37 7.02 2.91
C LEU A 251 -3.59 7.45 4.36
N TRP A 252 -4.37 6.69 5.13
CA TRP A 252 -4.55 6.94 6.56
C TRP A 252 -3.24 6.76 7.34
N ILE A 253 -2.46 5.72 7.04
CA ILE A 253 -1.14 5.52 7.65
C ILE A 253 -0.21 6.69 7.31
N LYS A 254 -0.16 7.13 6.04
CA LYS A 254 0.63 8.29 5.62
C LYS A 254 0.23 9.57 6.36
N LEU A 255 -1.07 9.83 6.51
CA LEU A 255 -1.55 10.98 7.28
C LEU A 255 -1.16 10.88 8.77
N GLY A 256 -1.21 9.68 9.34
CA GLY A 256 -0.71 9.42 10.70
C GLY A 256 0.78 9.74 10.86
N HIS A 257 1.62 9.35 9.89
CA HIS A 257 3.05 9.71 9.88
C HIS A 257 3.29 11.22 9.68
N CYS A 258 2.47 11.88 8.86
CA CYS A 258 2.50 13.33 8.71
C CYS A 258 2.27 14.01 10.08
N TYR A 259 1.23 13.60 10.81
CA TYR A 259 1.00 14.13 12.16
C TYR A 259 2.12 13.78 13.14
N GLN A 260 2.73 12.59 13.06
CA GLN A 260 3.89 12.25 13.88
C GLN A 260 5.05 13.23 13.66
N THR A 261 5.35 13.54 12.40
CA THR A 261 6.40 14.50 12.04
C THR A 261 6.07 15.89 12.59
N LYS A 262 4.79 16.32 12.51
CA LYS A 262 4.34 17.61 13.08
C LYS A 262 4.44 17.66 14.61
N ILE A 263 4.22 16.53 15.29
CA ILE A 263 4.39 16.37 16.75
C ILE A 263 5.87 16.54 17.13
N GLU A 264 6.77 15.94 16.36
CA GLU A 264 8.23 16.04 16.60
C GLU A 264 8.76 17.46 16.35
N GLN A 265 8.12 18.23 15.46
CA GLN A 265 8.49 19.60 15.12
C GLN A 265 7.91 20.67 16.07
N ASN A 266 6.78 20.42 16.76
CA ASN A 266 6.06 21.43 17.56
C ASN A 266 6.06 21.13 19.06
N ASN A 267 6.36 22.12 19.91
CA ASN A 267 6.56 21.86 21.35
C ASN A 267 5.43 22.22 22.33
N HIS A 268 4.43 23.10 22.08
CA HIS A 268 3.70 23.63 23.26
C HIS A 268 2.20 24.00 23.25
N SER A 269 1.36 23.65 22.26
CA SER A 269 -0.12 23.80 22.47
C SER A 269 -1.03 22.91 21.62
N SER A 270 -0.68 22.62 20.37
CA SER A 270 -1.46 21.76 19.48
C SER A 270 -1.12 20.26 19.62
N LEU A 271 -0.20 19.91 20.53
CA LEU A 271 0.41 18.58 20.60
C LEU A 271 -0.61 17.48 20.92
N GLU A 272 -1.49 17.71 21.88
CA GLU A 272 -2.53 16.75 22.25
C GLU A 272 -3.53 16.54 21.09
N TYR A 273 -3.87 17.61 20.38
CA TYR A 273 -4.78 17.54 19.23
C TYR A 273 -4.16 16.80 18.05
N LEU A 274 -2.88 17.05 17.77
CA LEU A 274 -2.12 16.31 16.77
C LEU A 274 -1.97 14.84 17.16
N ARG A 275 -1.74 14.54 18.46
CA ARG A 275 -1.70 13.17 18.97
C ARG A 275 -3.03 12.46 18.74
N MET A 276 -4.16 13.09 19.06
CA MET A 276 -5.48 12.50 18.84
C MET A 276 -5.81 12.33 17.35
N LYS A 277 -5.40 13.26 16.49
CA LYS A 277 -5.48 13.12 15.03
C LYS A 277 -4.66 11.92 14.53
N ARG A 278 -3.42 11.77 14.99
CA ARG A 278 -2.57 10.60 14.68
C ARG A 278 -3.21 9.28 15.13
N LEU A 279 -3.71 9.22 16.36
CA LEU A 279 -4.40 8.04 16.89
C LEU A 279 -5.63 7.68 16.03
N SER A 280 -6.40 8.68 15.62
CA SER A 280 -7.57 8.51 14.74
C SER A 280 -7.17 7.85 13.41
N CYS A 281 -6.08 8.31 12.80
CA CYS A 281 -5.55 7.72 11.56
C CYS A 281 -5.15 6.26 11.73
N ILE A 282 -4.48 5.91 12.85
CA ILE A 282 -4.07 4.53 13.15
C ILE A 282 -5.29 3.62 13.35
N ILE A 283 -6.26 4.06 14.16
CA ILE A 283 -7.50 3.29 14.39
C ILE A 283 -8.25 3.07 13.09
N ARG A 284 -8.37 4.11 12.25
CA ARG A 284 -9.04 4.03 10.96
C ARG A 284 -8.33 3.08 10.00
N ALA A 285 -7.00 3.16 9.88
CA ALA A 285 -6.21 2.23 9.07
C ALA A 285 -6.39 0.78 9.55
N ARG A 286 -6.36 0.54 10.87
CA ARG A 286 -6.60 -0.77 11.47
C ARG A 286 -7.97 -1.34 11.11
N LEU A 287 -9.03 -0.55 11.25
CA LEU A 287 -10.40 -0.96 10.90
C LEU A 287 -10.52 -1.36 9.43
N LEU A 288 -9.93 -0.57 8.52
CA LEU A 288 -9.90 -0.86 7.09
C LEU A 288 -9.13 -2.16 6.78
N LEU A 289 -7.96 -2.36 7.38
CA LEU A 289 -7.16 -3.58 7.21
C LEU A 289 -7.92 -4.83 7.68
N ILE A 290 -8.57 -4.76 8.84
CA ILE A 290 -9.41 -5.85 9.35
C ILE A 290 -10.56 -6.15 8.38
N ASN A 291 -11.24 -5.12 7.86
CA ASN A 291 -12.32 -5.28 6.91
C ASN A 291 -11.84 -5.95 5.60
N ILE A 292 -10.71 -5.51 5.05
CA ILE A 292 -10.09 -6.11 3.85
C ILE A 292 -9.73 -7.58 4.11
N LEU A 293 -9.10 -7.88 5.25
CA LEU A 293 -8.64 -9.23 5.59
C LEU A 293 -9.79 -10.23 5.82
N ARG A 294 -10.96 -9.77 6.28
CA ARG A 294 -12.17 -10.60 6.40
C ARG A 294 -12.68 -11.09 5.05
N ASN A 295 -12.62 -10.23 4.02
CA ASN A 295 -13.16 -10.50 2.69
C ASN A 295 -12.12 -11.09 1.72
N SER A 296 -10.86 -11.22 2.12
CA SER A 296 -9.76 -11.62 1.24
C SER A 296 -9.40 -13.11 1.35
N SER A 297 -9.44 -13.81 0.21
CA SER A 297 -9.00 -15.21 0.05
C SER A 297 -7.59 -15.37 -0.55
N SER A 298 -6.83 -14.28 -0.73
CA SER A 298 -5.73 -14.17 -1.71
C SER A 298 -4.31 -13.98 -1.14
N PHE A 299 -3.32 -14.13 -2.04
CA PHE A 299 -1.85 -13.97 -1.97
C PHE A 299 -1.33 -12.77 -1.16
N PHE A 300 -2.07 -11.66 -1.11
CA PHE A 300 -1.67 -10.44 -0.38
C PHE A 300 -1.91 -10.50 1.13
N LYS A 301 -2.56 -11.57 1.63
CA LYS A 301 -2.95 -11.70 3.03
C LYS A 301 -1.78 -11.59 4.01
N THR A 302 -0.62 -12.18 3.69
CA THR A 302 0.56 -12.11 4.57
C THR A 302 1.10 -10.69 4.71
N LYS A 303 1.22 -9.95 3.60
CA LYS A 303 1.66 -8.53 3.61
C LYS A 303 0.70 -7.68 4.44
N LEU A 304 -0.61 -7.83 4.22
CA LEU A 304 -1.65 -7.10 4.95
C LEU A 304 -1.69 -7.45 6.45
N ILE A 305 -1.48 -8.72 6.82
CA ILE A 305 -1.37 -9.14 8.23
C ILE A 305 -0.17 -8.47 8.90
N ASN A 306 0.98 -8.40 8.23
CA ASN A 306 2.16 -7.75 8.80
C ASN A 306 1.94 -6.25 9.00
N ILE A 307 1.30 -5.57 8.04
CA ILE A 307 0.91 -4.16 8.17
C ILE A 307 -0.08 -3.97 9.33
N LEU A 308 -1.07 -4.87 9.46
CA LEU A 308 -2.02 -4.83 10.57
C LEU A 308 -1.33 -4.97 11.93
N LYS A 309 -0.41 -5.93 12.07
CA LYS A 309 0.36 -6.14 13.30
C LYS A 309 1.17 -4.90 13.68
N GLU A 310 1.84 -4.28 12.72
CA GLU A 310 2.59 -3.06 12.97
C GLU A 310 1.67 -1.88 13.35
N THR A 311 0.51 -1.78 12.70
CA THR A 311 -0.51 -0.76 13.04
C THR A 311 -1.05 -0.95 14.46
N GLU A 312 -1.31 -2.20 14.88
CA GLU A 312 -1.75 -2.54 16.24
C GLU A 312 -0.68 -2.23 17.28
N LYS A 313 0.59 -2.52 16.97
CA LYS A 313 1.72 -2.15 17.82
C LYS A 313 1.81 -0.64 18.00
N GLN A 314 1.75 0.13 16.91
CA GLN A 314 1.74 1.60 16.98
C GLN A 314 0.57 2.15 17.79
N GLN A 315 -0.60 1.51 17.73
CA GLN A 315 -1.74 1.92 18.55
C GLN A 315 -1.47 1.66 20.04
N ALA A 316 -0.86 0.53 20.40
CA ALA A 316 -0.56 0.19 21.79
C ALA A 316 0.44 1.17 22.43
N GLU A 317 1.32 1.80 21.63
CA GLU A 317 2.27 2.81 22.11
C GLU A 317 1.63 4.13 22.56
N PHE A 318 0.36 4.39 22.24
CA PHE A 318 -0.30 5.66 22.60
C PHE A 318 -0.65 5.81 24.08
N ASP A 319 -0.63 4.73 24.88
CA ASP A 319 -1.01 4.72 26.31
C ASP A 319 -2.34 5.46 26.58
N VAL A 320 -3.37 5.15 25.78
CA VAL A 320 -4.70 5.75 25.89
C VAL A 320 -5.70 4.72 26.43
N PRO A 321 -6.59 5.08 27.36
CA PRO A 321 -7.62 4.19 27.89
C PRO A 321 -8.48 3.50 26.81
N ASP A 322 -8.82 2.23 27.05
CA ASP A 322 -9.63 1.41 26.11
C ASP A 322 -10.98 2.03 25.74
N HIS A 323 -11.61 2.78 26.66
CA HIS A 323 -12.89 3.44 26.39
C HIS A 323 -12.77 4.53 25.32
N ILE A 324 -11.63 5.23 25.25
CA ILE A 324 -11.38 6.24 24.21
C ILE A 324 -11.15 5.53 22.87
N ILE A 325 -10.39 4.44 22.85
CA ILE A 325 -10.18 3.62 21.64
C ILE A 325 -11.53 3.09 21.11
N SER A 326 -12.39 2.60 22.00
CA SER A 326 -13.73 2.12 21.66
C SER A 326 -14.60 3.23 21.09
N THR A 327 -14.58 4.41 21.71
CA THR A 327 -15.33 5.59 21.25
C THR A 327 -14.84 6.06 19.89
N ALA A 328 -13.53 6.23 19.72
CA ALA A 328 -12.91 6.57 18.44
C ALA A 328 -13.28 5.55 17.35
N SER A 329 -13.21 4.26 17.67
CA SER A 329 -13.58 3.18 16.73
C SER A 329 -15.05 3.26 16.31
N LYS A 330 -15.96 3.73 17.18
CA LYS A 330 -17.39 3.92 16.85
C LYS A 330 -17.57 5.00 15.79
N TYR A 331 -16.95 6.17 15.96
CA TYR A 331 -17.00 7.25 14.97
C TYR A 331 -16.30 6.85 13.67
N LEU A 332 -15.13 6.22 13.77
CA LEU A 332 -14.28 5.89 12.61
C LEU A 332 -14.72 4.65 11.84
N LYS A 333 -15.75 3.92 12.26
CA LYS A 333 -16.29 2.74 11.53
C LYS A 333 -17.66 2.97 10.90
N GLU A 334 -18.26 4.15 11.10
CA GLU A 334 -19.66 4.44 10.74
C GLU A 334 -19.98 4.07 9.28
N ASP A 335 -19.10 4.42 8.35
CA ASP A 335 -19.23 4.14 6.91
C ASP A 335 -18.84 2.71 6.50
N LEU A 336 -18.26 1.92 7.41
CA LEU A 336 -17.95 0.50 7.19
C LEU A 336 -19.11 -0.42 7.61
N CYS A 337 -19.99 0.05 8.49
CA CYS A 337 -21.11 -0.73 9.03
C CYS A 337 -22.38 -0.66 8.18
N GLN A 338 -22.48 0.27 7.22
CA GLN A 338 -23.69 0.49 6.41
C GLN A 338 -24.09 -0.70 5.50
N ASN A 339 -23.29 -1.76 5.44
CA ASN A 339 -23.58 -2.97 4.65
C ASN A 339 -23.97 -4.19 5.50
N GLN A 340 -24.21 -4.05 6.81
CA GLN A 340 -24.55 -5.19 7.68
C GLN A 340 -26.00 -5.20 8.18
N ASP A 341 -26.75 -4.11 8.03
CA ASP A 341 -28.10 -3.99 8.61
C ASP A 341 -29.23 -4.15 7.57
N GLU A 342 -28.93 -4.39 6.28
CA GLU A 342 -29.96 -4.55 5.23
C GLU A 342 -30.38 -6.01 4.95
N GLU A 343 -29.77 -7.01 5.60
CA GLU A 343 -30.12 -8.43 5.36
C GLU A 343 -31.13 -9.04 6.35
N ASP A 344 -31.55 -8.33 7.41
CA ASP A 344 -32.41 -8.91 8.47
C ASP A 344 -33.84 -8.33 8.60
N GLU A 345 -34.31 -7.47 7.69
CA GLU A 345 -35.72 -7.04 7.65
C GLU A 345 -36.37 -7.28 6.28
N SER A 346 -36.88 -8.49 6.08
CA SER A 346 -37.88 -8.78 5.05
C SER A 346 -39.28 -8.37 5.49
N ASP A 347 -40.00 -7.75 4.54
CA ASP A 347 -41.44 -7.46 4.47
C ASP A 347 -41.91 -6.09 4.98
N GLU A 348 -41.93 -5.10 4.10
CA GLU A 348 -43.18 -4.66 3.45
C GLU A 348 -42.92 -3.67 2.30
N SER A 349 -43.79 -3.78 1.30
CA SER A 349 -43.78 -3.08 0.01
C SER A 349 -43.66 -1.55 0.08
N GLN A 350 -42.70 -0.99 -0.67
CA GLN A 350 -42.93 0.21 -1.47
C GLN A 350 -41.88 0.35 -2.59
N THR A 351 -42.39 0.52 -3.80
CA THR A 351 -41.68 0.77 -5.05
C THR A 351 -40.96 2.12 -5.01
N GLY A 352 -39.64 2.13 -5.18
CA GLY A 352 -38.87 3.36 -5.36
C GLY A 352 -37.37 3.11 -5.48
N ASP A 353 -36.85 3.22 -6.70
CA ASP A 353 -35.47 3.57 -7.08
C ASP A 353 -34.31 2.82 -6.35
N LYS A 354 -34.08 1.56 -6.75
CA LYS A 354 -32.84 0.84 -6.45
C LYS A 354 -31.80 1.16 -7.52
N ASP A 355 -31.03 2.23 -7.30
CA ASP A 355 -29.67 2.40 -7.85
C ASP A 355 -29.05 3.70 -7.29
N LYS A 356 -28.29 3.58 -6.19
CA LYS A 356 -27.08 4.39 -5.91
C LYS A 356 -26.44 4.01 -4.57
N PRO A 357 -25.12 3.74 -4.51
CA PRO A 357 -24.38 3.90 -3.28
C PRO A 357 -24.38 5.40 -2.92
N VAL A 358 -25.03 5.74 -1.80
CA VAL A 358 -25.04 7.10 -1.24
C VAL A 358 -23.70 7.35 -0.56
N LEU A 359 -22.65 7.60 -1.34
CA LEU A 359 -21.35 8.07 -0.83
C LEU A 359 -20.71 9.07 -1.81
N ILE A 360 -21.40 10.18 -2.08
CA ILE A 360 -20.76 11.47 -2.40
C ILE A 360 -21.63 12.55 -1.75
N GLY A 361 -21.08 13.22 -0.74
CA GLY A 361 -21.81 14.14 0.14
C GLY A 361 -22.48 15.28 -0.62
N LYS A 362 -23.76 15.50 -0.31
CA LYS A 362 -24.48 16.75 -0.56
C LYS A 362 -24.23 17.81 0.52
N ASP A 363 -23.42 17.50 1.53
CA ASP A 363 -23.05 18.44 2.58
C ASP A 363 -21.53 18.69 2.51
N ASP A 364 -21.17 19.95 2.26
CA ASP A 364 -19.80 20.47 2.14
C ASP A 364 -19.10 20.51 3.52
N VAL A 365 -18.99 19.34 4.15
CA VAL A 365 -18.40 19.16 5.47
C VAL A 365 -16.91 18.95 5.30
N SER A 366 -16.11 19.86 5.89
CA SER A 366 -14.64 19.75 5.85
C SER A 366 -14.14 18.40 6.35
N PHE A 367 -13.00 17.93 5.80
CA PHE A 367 -12.39 16.65 6.20
C PHE A 367 -12.21 16.53 7.71
N ASP A 368 -11.71 17.59 8.36
CA ASP A 368 -11.48 17.61 9.81
C ASP A 368 -12.80 17.53 10.59
N GLN A 369 -13.86 18.19 10.11
CA GLN A 369 -15.17 18.09 10.74
C GLN A 369 -15.76 16.69 10.63
N ARG A 370 -15.56 15.99 9.51
CA ARG A 370 -16.01 14.61 9.33
C ARG A 370 -15.25 13.63 10.22
N TRP A 371 -13.91 13.68 10.20
CA TRP A 371 -13.08 12.61 10.76
C TRP A 371 -12.49 12.90 12.13
N PHE A 372 -12.43 14.17 12.56
CA PHE A 372 -11.77 14.58 13.81
C PHE A 372 -12.67 15.38 14.76
N SER A 373 -13.89 15.77 14.38
CA SER A 373 -14.79 16.52 15.28
C SER A 373 -15.16 15.77 16.56
N TRP A 374 -15.11 14.43 16.54
CA TRP A 374 -15.38 13.60 17.72
C TRP A 374 -14.41 13.89 18.88
N ILE A 375 -13.18 14.28 18.59
CA ILE A 375 -12.15 14.60 19.60
C ILE A 375 -12.63 15.73 20.52
N GLN A 376 -13.23 16.77 19.94
CA GLN A 376 -13.79 17.91 20.68
C GLN A 376 -15.12 17.55 21.35
N LYS A 377 -15.98 16.76 20.68
CA LYS A 377 -17.29 16.36 21.21
C LYS A 377 -17.18 15.55 22.51
N GLU A 378 -16.15 14.71 22.61
CA GLU A 378 -15.90 13.88 23.80
C GLU A 378 -15.08 14.63 24.87
N GLY A 379 -14.78 15.93 24.68
CA GLY A 379 -14.07 16.75 25.66
C GLY A 379 -12.64 16.28 25.95
N LEU A 380 -11.99 15.64 24.97
CA LEU A 380 -10.64 15.11 25.14
C LEU A 380 -9.56 16.20 25.06
N ILE A 381 -9.91 17.39 24.53
CA ILE A 381 -9.03 18.54 24.29
C ILE A 381 -9.81 19.84 24.44
#